data_AF-A0A8A1M6B9-F1
#
_entry.id   AF-A0A8A1M6B9-F1
#
_cell.length_a   1.000
_cell.length_b   1.000
_cell.length_c   1.000
_cell.angle_alpha   90.00
_cell.angle_beta   90.00
_cell.angle_gamma   90.00
#
_symmetry.space_group_name_H-M   'P 1'
#
loop_
_entity.id
_entity.type
_entity.pdbx_description
1 polymer ?
#
loop_
_entity_poly.entity_id
_entity_poly.type
_entity_poly.pdbx_seq_one_letter_code
_entity_poly.pdbx_strand_id
1 'polypeptide(L)'
;MVSQEEASEYHLLGTFTRFSSWTARVETLLEYYQIPYQKTFVKLSEVKEHSQSGFVPALTARSLSVDTQITDSLSICEYLAESHPELPLWPKDHYLRALARSAVAQMHSGFTALRATYHSNFIGRYTGNIPVSDEVRKEIERILAIWADARRKTTARLKALGEADDGFLFGKFGIVDSFYWPVLWRFRTYNFPLTTAAPEAVSWMKKMWNDPAIKLVISVYFRQAEDPETSMPKYEDVFKGLADVKYGVFTEDWEFVEPK
;
A
#
# COMPACT_ATOMS: atom_id res chain seq x y z
N MET A 1 5.05 41.76 -1.39
CA MET A 1 3.72 41.13 -1.53
C MET A 1 3.93 39.66 -1.27
N VAL A 2 3.43 39.17 -0.14
CA VAL A 2 3.56 37.77 0.26
C VAL A 2 2.68 36.96 -0.70
N SER A 3 3.27 36.04 -1.46
CA SER A 3 2.53 35.11 -2.30
C SER A 3 1.58 34.32 -1.40
N GLN A 4 0.28 34.37 -1.70
CA GLN A 4 -0.65 33.37 -1.18
C GLN A 4 -0.11 32.01 -1.66
N GLU A 5 0.44 31.20 -0.76
CA GLU A 5 0.52 29.76 -0.99
C GLU A 5 -0.91 29.32 -1.29
N GLU A 6 -1.18 28.90 -2.52
CA GLU A 6 -2.46 28.28 -2.85
C GLU A 6 -2.58 27.04 -1.96
N ALA A 7 -3.44 27.14 -0.94
CA ALA A 7 -3.71 26.03 -0.05
C ALA A 7 -4.09 24.80 -0.89
N SER A 8 -3.42 23.68 -0.64
CA SER A 8 -3.57 22.47 -1.45
C SER A 8 -5.03 22.04 -1.57
N GLU A 9 -5.42 21.49 -2.73
CA GLU A 9 -6.79 21.02 -2.97
C GLU A 9 -7.22 19.97 -1.95
N TYR A 10 -6.29 19.09 -1.55
CA TYR A 10 -6.58 17.95 -0.69
C TYR A 10 -5.88 18.07 0.67
N HIS A 11 -6.55 17.60 1.71
CA HIS A 11 -5.96 17.36 3.03
C HIS A 11 -6.23 15.93 3.49
N LEU A 12 -5.17 15.16 3.66
CA LEU A 12 -5.20 13.78 4.14
C LEU A 12 -5.04 13.74 5.67
N LEU A 13 -6.09 13.30 6.35
CA LEU A 13 -6.04 12.89 7.76
C LEU A 13 -5.69 11.40 7.84
N GLY A 14 -4.67 11.07 8.61
CA GLY A 14 -4.17 9.71 8.73
C GLY A 14 -3.51 9.41 10.06
N THR A 15 -3.01 8.20 10.19
CA THR A 15 -2.01 7.82 11.20
C THR A 15 -0.72 7.46 10.47
N PHE A 16 0.42 7.51 11.16
CA PHE A 16 1.74 7.26 10.58
C PHE A 16 1.80 5.99 9.72
N THR A 17 2.24 6.16 8.47
CA THR A 17 2.20 5.13 7.44
C THR A 17 3.22 4.01 7.64
N ARG A 18 4.20 4.18 8.52
CA ARG A 18 5.04 3.10 9.07
C ARG A 18 4.21 1.93 9.62
N PHE A 19 3.05 2.22 10.23
CA PHE A 19 2.14 1.22 10.81
C PHE A 19 0.76 1.16 10.15
N SER A 20 0.30 2.24 9.50
CA SER A 20 -1.03 2.31 8.91
C SER A 20 -1.06 1.86 7.45
N SER A 21 -1.44 0.59 7.23
CA SER A 21 -1.66 0.12 5.85
C SER A 21 -2.78 0.88 5.14
N TRP A 22 -3.80 1.35 5.86
CA TRP A 22 -4.93 2.03 5.24
C TRP A 22 -4.56 3.43 4.75
N THR A 23 -3.85 4.19 5.57
CA THR A 23 -3.32 5.52 5.18
C THR A 23 -2.26 5.36 4.09
N ALA A 24 -1.40 4.34 4.16
CA ALA A 24 -0.38 4.08 3.15
C ALA A 24 -0.97 3.86 1.75
N ARG A 25 -2.14 3.20 1.62
CA ARG A 25 -2.81 2.99 0.31
C ARG A 25 -3.10 4.31 -0.41
N VAL A 26 -3.47 5.34 0.33
CA VAL A 26 -3.79 6.67 -0.19
C VAL A 26 -2.51 7.48 -0.37
N GLU A 27 -1.66 7.55 0.66
CA GLU A 27 -0.40 8.31 0.61
C GLU A 27 0.49 7.84 -0.54
N THR A 28 0.67 6.52 -0.73
CA THR A 28 1.48 6.00 -1.84
C THR A 28 0.95 6.42 -3.20
N LEU A 29 -0.38 6.52 -3.37
CA LEU A 29 -0.98 6.96 -4.64
C LEU A 29 -0.73 8.46 -4.88
N LEU A 30 -0.95 9.29 -3.87
CA LEU A 30 -0.72 10.73 -3.92
C LEU A 30 0.75 11.06 -4.21
N GLU A 31 1.67 10.42 -3.48
CA GLU A 31 3.12 10.61 -3.62
C GLU A 31 3.63 10.12 -4.98
N TYR A 32 3.17 8.95 -5.46
CA TYR A 32 3.62 8.39 -6.75
C TYR A 32 3.29 9.32 -7.92
N TYR A 33 2.09 9.90 -7.92
CA TYR A 33 1.65 10.83 -8.97
C TYR A 33 1.95 12.30 -8.67
N GLN A 34 2.61 12.60 -7.55
CA GLN A 34 2.90 13.96 -7.12
C GLN A 34 1.65 14.84 -7.07
N ILE A 35 0.51 14.27 -6.68
CA ILE A 35 -0.73 15.02 -6.47
C ILE A 35 -0.52 15.91 -5.25
N PRO A 36 -0.59 17.26 -5.36
CA PRO A 36 -0.38 18.13 -4.22
C PRO A 36 -1.44 17.88 -3.14
N TYR A 37 -1.00 17.68 -1.90
CA TYR A 37 -1.88 17.53 -0.75
C TYR A 37 -1.19 18.04 0.53
N GLN A 38 -1.99 18.46 1.49
CA GLN A 38 -1.55 18.62 2.89
C GLN A 38 -1.84 17.33 3.66
N LYS A 39 -1.11 17.08 4.75
CA LYS A 39 -1.37 15.94 5.62
C LYS A 39 -1.28 16.28 7.10
N THR A 40 -2.16 15.66 7.88
CA THR A 40 -2.09 15.64 9.33
C THR A 40 -2.12 14.19 9.76
N PHE A 41 -0.99 13.71 10.28
CA PHE A 41 -0.92 12.39 10.89
C PHE A 41 -0.99 12.53 12.41
N VAL A 42 -1.93 11.80 12.99
CA VAL A 42 -2.21 11.81 14.43
C VAL A 42 -1.92 10.42 15.01
N LYS A 43 -1.78 10.34 16.33
CA LYS A 43 -1.67 9.05 17.02
C LYS A 43 -3.00 8.32 16.92
N LEU A 44 -2.95 6.98 16.98
CA LEU A 44 -4.16 6.16 16.91
C LEU A 44 -5.19 6.51 18.01
N SER A 45 -4.71 6.95 19.18
CA SER A 45 -5.56 7.40 20.30
C SER A 45 -6.34 8.69 20.02
N GLU A 46 -5.82 9.54 19.14
CA GLU A 46 -6.35 10.88 18.83
C GLU A 46 -7.35 10.85 17.66
N VAL A 47 -7.45 9.73 16.93
CA VAL A 47 -8.26 9.63 15.70
C VAL A 47 -9.72 10.09 15.89
N LYS A 48 -10.34 9.78 17.03
CA LYS A 48 -11.73 10.15 17.32
C LYS A 48 -11.94 11.66 17.51
N GLU A 49 -10.89 12.40 17.83
CA GLU A 49 -10.93 13.85 18.01
C GLU A 49 -10.84 14.60 16.67
N HIS A 50 -10.31 13.95 15.63
CA HIS A 50 -10.04 14.57 14.32
C HIS A 50 -10.91 14.02 13.18
N SER A 51 -11.30 12.74 13.22
CA SER A 51 -12.08 12.09 12.17
C SER A 51 -13.56 12.02 12.53
N GLN A 52 -14.43 12.48 11.64
CA GLN A 52 -15.89 12.44 11.82
C GLN A 52 -16.41 11.00 11.95
N SER A 53 -15.78 10.05 11.26
CA SER A 53 -16.16 8.63 11.35
C SER A 53 -15.52 7.90 12.54
N GLY A 54 -14.54 8.52 13.20
CA GLY A 54 -13.67 7.86 14.18
C GLY A 54 -12.68 6.86 13.55
N PHE A 55 -12.51 6.88 12.23
CA PHE A 55 -11.56 6.05 11.48
C PHE A 55 -10.71 6.88 10.52
N VAL A 56 -9.54 6.36 10.14
CA VAL A 56 -8.64 6.94 9.14
C VAL A 56 -8.24 5.89 8.10
N PRO A 57 -7.88 6.28 6.86
CA PRO A 57 -7.76 7.65 6.36
C PRO A 57 -9.09 8.36 6.13
N ALA A 58 -9.04 9.69 6.17
CA ALA A 58 -10.09 10.58 5.70
C ALA A 58 -9.46 11.66 4.81
N LEU A 59 -10.17 12.08 3.76
CA LEU A 59 -9.76 13.15 2.85
C LEU A 59 -10.80 14.26 2.87
N THR A 60 -10.36 15.50 3.03
CA THR A 60 -11.17 16.68 2.69
C THR A 60 -10.63 17.30 1.40
N ALA A 61 -11.52 17.82 0.57
CA ALA A 61 -11.18 18.48 -0.69
C ALA A 61 -11.84 19.87 -0.76
N ARG A 62 -11.11 20.89 -1.21
CA ARG A 62 -11.63 22.27 -1.27
C ARG A 62 -12.75 22.44 -2.30
N SER A 63 -12.79 21.59 -3.30
CA SER A 63 -13.87 21.50 -4.29
C SER A 63 -15.19 20.96 -3.71
N LEU A 64 -15.15 20.35 -2.51
CA LEU A 64 -16.33 19.90 -1.77
C LEU A 64 -16.69 20.90 -0.67
N SER A 65 -17.82 20.66 0.02
CA SER A 65 -18.16 21.48 1.19
C SER A 65 -17.11 21.29 2.29
N VAL A 66 -16.85 22.36 3.06
CA VAL A 66 -15.78 22.41 4.09
C VAL A 66 -15.92 21.32 5.17
N ASP A 67 -17.12 20.81 5.36
CA ASP A 67 -17.48 19.77 6.33
C ASP A 67 -17.49 18.35 5.74
N THR A 68 -17.28 18.17 4.42
CA THR A 68 -17.28 16.85 3.80
C THR A 68 -15.94 16.13 4.02
N GLN A 69 -15.97 15.01 4.77
CA GLN A 69 -14.88 14.05 4.84
C GLN A 69 -15.21 12.81 3.99
N ILE A 70 -14.40 12.54 2.98
CA ILE A 70 -14.42 11.26 2.26
C ILE A 70 -13.67 10.25 3.11
N THR A 71 -14.38 9.23 3.58
CA THR A 71 -13.83 8.17 4.43
C THR A 71 -13.63 6.88 3.66
N ASP A 72 -12.75 6.02 4.14
CA ASP A 72 -12.32 4.76 3.50
C ASP A 72 -11.28 4.94 2.38
N SER A 73 -10.18 4.19 2.45
CA SER A 73 -9.08 4.28 1.48
C SER A 73 -9.51 4.04 0.03
N LEU A 74 -10.49 3.18 -0.23
CA LEU A 74 -10.96 2.88 -1.58
C LEU A 74 -11.86 3.99 -2.09
N SER A 75 -12.76 4.50 -1.25
CA SER A 75 -13.59 5.66 -1.60
C SER A 75 -12.73 6.88 -1.92
N ILE A 76 -11.68 7.13 -1.12
CA ILE A 76 -10.73 8.22 -1.35
C ILE A 76 -10.01 8.03 -2.70
N CYS A 77 -9.51 6.83 -2.97
CA CYS A 77 -8.83 6.55 -4.24
C CYS A 77 -9.76 6.65 -5.46
N GLU A 78 -11.03 6.24 -5.36
CA GLU A 78 -12.01 6.42 -6.44
C GLU A 78 -12.32 7.91 -6.66
N TYR A 79 -12.45 8.70 -5.59
CA TYR A 79 -12.61 10.15 -5.72
C TYR A 79 -11.39 10.82 -6.38
N LEU A 80 -10.17 10.40 -6.03
CA LEU A 80 -8.95 10.86 -6.71
C LEU A 80 -8.94 10.44 -8.19
N ALA A 81 -9.44 9.25 -8.53
CA ALA A 81 -9.53 8.81 -9.93
C ALA A 81 -10.57 9.58 -10.73
N GLU A 82 -11.67 9.99 -10.11
CA GLU A 82 -12.67 10.87 -10.70
C GLU A 82 -12.12 12.29 -10.89
N SER A 83 -11.37 12.80 -9.90
CA SER A 83 -10.84 14.17 -9.88
C SER A 83 -9.60 14.35 -10.77
N HIS A 84 -8.89 13.27 -11.08
CA HIS A 84 -7.70 13.25 -11.94
C HIS A 84 -7.85 12.30 -13.14
N PRO A 85 -8.80 12.55 -14.07
CA PRO A 85 -9.06 11.67 -15.21
C PRO A 85 -7.87 11.57 -16.19
N GLU A 86 -6.91 12.49 -16.12
CA GLU A 86 -5.65 12.47 -16.87
C GLU A 86 -4.66 11.42 -16.37
N LEU A 87 -4.76 11.01 -15.10
CA LEU A 87 -3.85 10.04 -14.49
C LEU A 87 -4.35 8.60 -14.71
N PRO A 88 -3.44 7.63 -14.92
CA PRO A 88 -3.81 6.24 -15.15
C PRO A 88 -4.12 5.47 -13.86
N LEU A 89 -4.91 6.06 -12.93
CA LEU A 89 -5.22 5.44 -11.62
C LEU A 89 -5.99 4.12 -11.77
N TRP A 90 -6.78 4.03 -12.84
CA TRP A 90 -7.38 2.81 -13.35
C TRP A 90 -6.97 2.57 -14.82
N PRO A 91 -6.91 1.31 -15.29
CA PRO A 91 -6.70 1.02 -16.70
C PRO A 91 -7.75 1.68 -17.61
N LYS A 92 -7.35 2.11 -18.81
CA LYS A 92 -8.28 2.65 -19.82
C LYS A 92 -9.11 1.54 -20.46
N ASP A 93 -8.50 0.40 -20.78
CA ASP A 93 -9.19 -0.79 -21.30
C ASP A 93 -10.22 -1.32 -20.30
N HIS A 94 -11.45 -1.50 -20.77
CA HIS A 94 -12.58 -1.88 -19.93
C HIS A 94 -12.39 -3.24 -19.22
N TYR A 95 -11.77 -4.21 -19.90
CA TYR A 95 -11.52 -5.54 -19.35
C TYR A 95 -10.46 -5.48 -18.24
N LEU A 96 -9.33 -4.82 -18.49
CA LEU A 96 -8.31 -4.62 -17.46
C LEU A 96 -8.84 -3.81 -16.27
N ARG A 97 -9.65 -2.78 -16.51
CA ARG A 97 -10.26 -1.98 -15.43
C ARG A 97 -11.20 -2.82 -14.55
N ALA A 98 -12.00 -3.70 -15.15
CA ALA A 98 -12.88 -4.60 -14.40
C ALA A 98 -12.07 -5.56 -13.50
N LEU A 99 -10.98 -6.11 -14.02
CA LEU A 99 -10.09 -6.98 -13.26
C LEU A 99 -9.34 -6.23 -12.14
N ALA A 100 -8.85 -5.03 -12.42
CA ALA A 100 -8.16 -4.20 -11.44
C ALA A 100 -9.08 -3.87 -10.25
N ARG A 101 -10.32 -3.45 -10.51
CA ARG A 101 -11.33 -3.20 -9.47
C ARG A 101 -11.65 -4.45 -8.66
N SER A 102 -11.78 -5.60 -9.32
CA SER A 102 -11.99 -6.88 -8.63
C SER A 102 -10.82 -7.25 -7.71
N ALA A 103 -9.58 -7.08 -8.17
CA ALA A 103 -8.39 -7.35 -7.37
C ALA A 103 -8.30 -6.40 -6.15
N VAL A 104 -8.64 -5.13 -6.33
CA VAL A 104 -8.70 -4.13 -5.24
C VAL A 104 -9.79 -4.48 -4.24
N ALA A 105 -11.00 -4.81 -4.69
CA ALA A 105 -12.10 -5.19 -3.80
C ALA A 105 -11.77 -6.43 -2.96
N GLN A 106 -11.10 -7.43 -3.56
CA GLN A 106 -10.61 -8.61 -2.84
C GLN A 106 -9.59 -8.23 -1.75
N MET A 107 -8.66 -7.31 -2.03
CA MET A 107 -7.70 -6.83 -1.02
C MET A 107 -8.34 -5.96 0.06
N HIS A 108 -9.32 -5.17 -0.34
CA HIS A 108 -10.00 -4.24 0.54
C HIS A 108 -10.83 -4.98 1.61
N SER A 109 -11.62 -5.97 1.16
CA SER A 109 -12.59 -6.71 1.99
C SER A 109 -12.11 -8.10 2.47
N GLY A 110 -11.00 -8.62 1.94
CA GLY A 110 -10.51 -9.96 2.23
C GLY A 110 -9.21 -10.02 3.02
N PHE A 111 -8.61 -11.21 3.00
CA PHE A 111 -7.33 -11.56 3.61
C PHE A 111 -7.29 -11.28 5.12
N THR A 112 -8.37 -11.64 5.81
CA THR A 112 -8.59 -11.28 7.21
C THR A 112 -7.61 -11.98 8.15
N ALA A 113 -7.26 -13.24 7.89
CA ALA A 113 -6.34 -13.99 8.76
C ALA A 113 -4.92 -13.39 8.70
N LEU A 114 -4.45 -13.09 7.48
CA LEU A 114 -3.19 -12.41 7.22
C LEU A 114 -3.17 -11.03 7.89
N ARG A 115 -4.21 -10.23 7.69
CA ARG A 115 -4.25 -8.84 8.18
C ARG A 115 -4.39 -8.74 9.69
N ALA A 116 -5.06 -9.70 10.33
CA ALA A 116 -5.23 -9.76 11.78
C ALA A 116 -3.95 -10.23 12.50
N THR A 117 -3.19 -11.13 11.88
CA THR A 117 -2.00 -11.73 12.51
C THR A 117 -0.74 -10.91 12.20
N TYR A 118 -0.57 -10.47 10.96
CA TYR A 118 0.64 -9.83 10.45
C TYR A 118 0.38 -8.36 10.20
N HIS A 119 0.58 -7.57 11.25
CA HIS A 119 0.38 -6.13 11.24
C HIS A 119 1.38 -5.43 10.31
N SER A 120 1.06 -4.23 9.85
CA SER A 120 2.02 -3.45 9.07
C SER A 120 3.06 -2.84 10.00
N ASN A 121 4.33 -3.12 9.72
CA ASN A 121 5.49 -2.41 10.24
C ASN A 121 6.51 -2.36 9.10
N PHE A 122 6.52 -1.25 8.37
CA PHE A 122 7.24 -1.11 7.09
C PHE A 122 8.76 -0.98 7.23
N ILE A 123 9.33 -1.14 8.43
CA ILE A 123 10.78 -1.31 8.57
C ILE A 123 11.13 -2.61 9.29
N GLY A 124 10.15 -3.24 9.92
CA GLY A 124 10.33 -4.45 10.71
C GLY A 124 10.85 -5.60 9.86
N ARG A 125 11.62 -6.47 10.49
CA ARG A 125 12.17 -7.69 9.92
C ARG A 125 12.06 -8.82 10.93
N TYR A 126 11.39 -9.89 10.54
CA TYR A 126 11.37 -11.14 11.28
C TYR A 126 12.22 -12.20 10.60
N THR A 127 12.89 -13.01 11.40
CA THR A 127 13.63 -14.20 10.95
C THR A 127 13.40 -15.36 11.91
N GLY A 128 13.73 -16.58 11.49
CA GLY A 128 13.49 -17.80 12.26
C GLY A 128 12.15 -18.45 11.93
N ASN A 129 11.56 -19.13 12.91
CA ASN A 129 10.36 -19.94 12.71
C ASN A 129 9.08 -19.12 12.95
N ILE A 130 8.78 -18.23 12.00
CA ILE A 130 7.59 -17.38 12.05
C ILE A 130 6.35 -18.27 11.95
N PRO A 131 5.43 -18.25 12.93
CA PRO A 131 4.24 -19.10 12.90
C PRO A 131 3.35 -18.68 11.73
N VAL A 132 2.94 -19.63 10.88
CA VAL A 132 2.02 -19.42 9.75
C VAL A 132 0.94 -20.50 9.79
N SER A 133 -0.30 -20.10 10.07
CA SER A 133 -1.45 -21.02 10.05
C SER A 133 -1.82 -21.43 8.62
N ASP A 134 -2.60 -22.48 8.49
CA ASP A 134 -3.07 -22.95 7.17
C ASP A 134 -3.98 -21.94 6.48
N GLU A 135 -4.78 -21.18 7.23
CA GLU A 135 -5.61 -20.09 6.71
C GLU A 135 -4.75 -18.99 6.11
N VAL A 136 -3.70 -18.57 6.81
CA VAL A 136 -2.76 -17.56 6.33
C VAL A 136 -2.02 -18.08 5.09
N ARG A 137 -1.59 -19.34 5.09
CA ARG A 137 -0.92 -19.96 3.94
C ARG A 137 -1.81 -19.92 2.70
N LYS A 138 -3.08 -20.29 2.81
CA LYS A 138 -4.06 -20.22 1.72
C LYS A 138 -4.27 -18.79 1.23
N GLU A 139 -4.32 -17.81 2.15
CA GLU A 139 -4.44 -16.40 1.80
C GLU A 139 -3.18 -15.89 1.05
N ILE A 140 -1.99 -16.27 1.48
CA ILE A 140 -0.71 -15.97 0.81
C ILE A 140 -0.70 -16.54 -0.61
N GLU A 141 -1.03 -17.82 -0.77
CA GLU A 141 -1.10 -18.48 -2.07
C GLU A 141 -2.10 -17.79 -3.01
N ARG A 142 -3.27 -17.40 -2.48
CA ARG A 142 -4.28 -16.66 -3.24
C ARG A 142 -3.77 -15.28 -3.67
N ILE A 143 -3.06 -14.55 -2.80
CA ILE A 143 -2.47 -13.24 -3.14
C ILE A 143 -1.45 -13.39 -4.28
N LEU A 144 -0.53 -14.36 -4.16
CA LEU A 144 0.46 -14.65 -5.21
C LEU A 144 -0.21 -15.02 -6.54
N ALA A 145 -1.29 -15.81 -6.48
CA ALA A 145 -2.07 -16.17 -7.66
C ALA A 145 -2.75 -14.94 -8.31
N ILE A 146 -3.32 -14.03 -7.51
CA ILE A 146 -3.91 -12.78 -8.00
C ILE A 146 -2.87 -11.93 -8.73
N TRP A 147 -1.68 -11.75 -8.15
CA TRP A 147 -0.62 -10.95 -8.77
C TRP A 147 -0.15 -11.56 -10.09
N ALA A 148 0.06 -12.88 -10.10
CA ALA A 148 0.48 -13.60 -11.30
C ALA A 148 -0.58 -13.55 -12.41
N ASP A 149 -1.85 -13.78 -12.07
CA ASP A 149 -2.96 -13.73 -13.03
C ASP A 149 -3.19 -12.33 -13.59
N ALA A 150 -3.13 -11.30 -12.74
CA ALA A 150 -3.19 -9.90 -13.15
C ALA A 150 -2.12 -9.60 -14.19
N ARG A 151 -0.84 -9.88 -13.87
CA ARG A 151 0.28 -9.62 -14.79
C ARG A 151 0.15 -10.41 -16.10
N ARG A 152 -0.20 -11.70 -16.07
CA ARG A 152 -0.41 -12.50 -17.30
C ARG A 152 -1.49 -11.90 -18.20
N LYS A 153 -2.67 -11.62 -17.63
CA LYS A 153 -3.81 -11.07 -18.39
C LYS A 153 -3.50 -9.68 -18.93
N THR A 154 -2.87 -8.84 -18.12
CA THR A 154 -2.44 -7.49 -18.51
C THR A 154 -1.44 -7.52 -19.65
N THR A 155 -0.33 -8.24 -19.51
CA THR A 155 0.70 -8.29 -20.56
C THR A 155 0.15 -8.84 -21.88
N ALA A 156 -0.68 -9.89 -21.82
CA ALA A 156 -1.33 -10.42 -23.02
C ALA A 156 -2.27 -9.39 -23.67
N ARG A 157 -3.09 -8.70 -22.87
CA ARG A 157 -4.05 -7.72 -23.36
C ARG A 157 -3.37 -6.48 -23.94
N LEU A 158 -2.40 -5.90 -23.24
CA LEU A 158 -1.67 -4.71 -23.71
C LEU A 158 -0.88 -5.01 -24.98
N LYS A 159 -0.25 -6.20 -25.08
CA LYS A 159 0.39 -6.65 -26.32
C LYS A 159 -0.58 -6.72 -27.49
N ALA A 160 -1.78 -7.25 -27.28
CA ALA A 160 -2.82 -7.32 -28.32
C ALA A 160 -3.34 -5.94 -28.75
N LEU A 161 -3.32 -4.96 -27.83
CA LEU A 161 -3.72 -3.58 -28.09
C LEU A 161 -2.57 -2.71 -28.65
N GLY A 162 -1.33 -3.19 -28.63
CA GLY A 162 -0.14 -2.38 -28.96
C GLY A 162 0.14 -1.28 -27.94
N GLU A 163 -0.31 -1.44 -26.69
CA GLU A 163 -0.13 -0.48 -25.61
C GLU A 163 1.12 -0.79 -24.77
N ALA A 164 1.68 0.25 -24.14
CA ALA A 164 2.84 0.12 -23.26
C ALA A 164 2.49 -0.60 -21.94
N ASP A 165 3.41 -1.43 -21.46
CA ASP A 165 3.32 -2.14 -20.17
C ASP A 165 4.53 -1.71 -19.31
N ASP A 166 4.29 -0.89 -18.30
CA ASP A 166 5.33 -0.38 -17.39
C ASP A 166 5.69 -1.40 -16.29
N GLY A 167 5.07 -2.59 -16.31
CA GLY A 167 5.39 -3.71 -15.42
C GLY A 167 4.58 -3.78 -14.12
N PHE A 168 3.64 -2.85 -13.91
CA PHE A 168 2.73 -2.85 -12.75
C PHE A 168 1.57 -3.82 -12.94
N LEU A 169 0.78 -4.15 -11.90
CA LEU A 169 -0.22 -5.23 -11.98
C LEU A 169 -1.15 -5.13 -13.19
N PHE A 170 -1.54 -3.90 -13.55
CA PHE A 170 -2.39 -3.60 -14.70
C PHE A 170 -1.76 -2.63 -15.71
N GLY A 171 -0.44 -2.72 -15.87
CA GLY A 171 0.34 -2.06 -16.92
C GLY A 171 1.09 -0.88 -16.35
N LYS A 172 0.36 0.19 -16.07
CA LYS A 172 0.86 1.36 -15.33
C LYS A 172 0.59 1.20 -13.84
N PHE A 173 1.33 1.93 -13.00
CA PHE A 173 1.01 2.03 -11.58
C PHE A 173 -0.44 2.49 -11.45
N GLY A 174 -1.12 2.09 -10.38
CA GLY A 174 -2.48 2.55 -10.13
C GLY A 174 -2.95 2.17 -8.74
N ILE A 175 -4.25 2.34 -8.50
CA ILE A 175 -4.88 2.08 -7.20
C ILE A 175 -4.65 0.64 -6.75
N VAL A 176 -4.63 -0.30 -7.68
CA VAL A 176 -4.37 -1.71 -7.39
C VAL A 176 -2.98 -1.95 -6.82
N ASP A 177 -1.94 -1.32 -7.36
CA ASP A 177 -0.59 -1.41 -6.83
C ASP A 177 -0.48 -0.77 -5.45
N SER A 178 -1.13 0.40 -5.24
CA SER A 178 -1.15 1.05 -3.93
C SER A 178 -1.88 0.21 -2.86
N PHE A 179 -2.90 -0.56 -3.26
CA PHE A 179 -3.64 -1.46 -2.37
C PHE A 179 -2.87 -2.70 -1.94
N TYR A 180 -2.05 -3.24 -2.85
CA TYR A 180 -1.19 -4.39 -2.58
C TYR A 180 0.18 -3.99 -2.03
N TRP A 181 0.57 -2.71 -2.06
CA TRP A 181 1.83 -2.24 -1.51
C TRP A 181 2.04 -2.59 -0.02
N PRO A 182 1.09 -2.34 0.90
CA PRO A 182 1.22 -2.79 2.29
C PRO A 182 1.27 -4.31 2.46
N VAL A 183 0.79 -5.06 1.48
CA VAL A 183 0.83 -6.53 1.49
C VAL A 183 2.20 -7.01 1.05
N LEU A 184 2.76 -6.43 -0.01
CA LEU A 184 4.14 -6.68 -0.42
C LEU A 184 5.13 -6.41 0.72
N TRP A 185 4.90 -5.37 1.51
CA TRP A 185 5.66 -5.13 2.74
C TRP A 185 5.57 -6.28 3.74
N ARG A 186 4.39 -6.89 3.95
CA ARG A 186 4.27 -8.05 4.85
C ARG A 186 5.11 -9.23 4.39
N PHE A 187 5.17 -9.50 3.09
CA PHE A 187 6.06 -10.55 2.56
C PHE A 187 7.52 -10.32 2.93
N ARG A 188 7.98 -9.06 2.87
CA ARG A 188 9.31 -8.67 3.31
C ARG A 188 9.47 -8.73 4.83
N THR A 189 8.60 -8.08 5.59
CA THR A 189 8.67 -7.97 7.05
C THR A 189 8.63 -9.32 7.73
N TYR A 190 7.74 -10.21 7.29
CA TYR A 190 7.52 -11.52 7.89
C TYR A 190 8.20 -12.66 7.13
N ASN A 191 9.12 -12.32 6.22
CA ASN A 191 9.92 -13.29 5.47
C ASN A 191 9.08 -14.46 4.92
N PHE A 192 7.91 -14.14 4.34
CA PHE A 192 6.99 -15.18 3.88
C PHE A 192 7.59 -15.96 2.71
N PRO A 193 7.38 -17.28 2.66
CA PRO A 193 7.91 -18.10 1.60
C PRO A 193 7.29 -17.71 0.25
N LEU A 194 8.13 -17.55 -0.75
CA LEU A 194 7.74 -17.29 -2.14
C LEU A 194 7.83 -18.56 -3.01
N THR A 195 7.87 -19.74 -2.39
CA THR A 195 8.05 -21.03 -3.08
C THR A 195 6.96 -21.35 -4.10
N THR A 196 5.77 -20.75 -3.96
CA THR A 196 4.65 -20.89 -4.88
C THR A 196 4.45 -19.67 -5.79
N ALA A 197 5.32 -18.67 -5.69
CA ALA A 197 5.21 -17.45 -6.47
C ALA A 197 5.56 -17.73 -7.94
N ALA A 198 4.62 -17.46 -8.84
CA ALA A 198 4.89 -17.51 -10.28
C ALA A 198 5.81 -16.35 -10.71
N PRO A 199 6.60 -16.51 -11.79
CA PRO A 199 7.51 -15.46 -12.27
C PRO A 199 6.83 -14.11 -12.51
N GLU A 200 5.56 -14.09 -12.92
CA GLU A 200 4.83 -12.84 -13.15
C GLU A 200 4.53 -12.09 -11.84
N ALA A 201 4.25 -12.81 -10.74
CA ALA A 201 4.13 -12.18 -9.43
C ALA A 201 5.48 -11.62 -8.96
N VAL A 202 6.56 -12.41 -9.08
CA VAL A 202 7.92 -11.98 -8.69
C VAL A 202 8.38 -10.76 -9.50
N SER A 203 8.08 -10.70 -10.80
CA SER A 203 8.44 -9.54 -11.63
C SER A 203 7.72 -8.26 -11.21
N TRP A 204 6.44 -8.34 -10.80
CA TRP A 204 5.74 -7.19 -10.21
C TRP A 204 6.35 -6.77 -8.86
N MET A 205 6.67 -7.73 -7.98
CA MET A 205 7.32 -7.44 -6.70
C MET A 205 8.64 -6.68 -6.95
N LYS A 206 9.45 -7.15 -7.90
CA LYS A 206 10.70 -6.50 -8.30
C LYS A 206 10.47 -5.10 -8.87
N LYS A 207 9.43 -4.92 -9.70
CA LYS A 207 9.07 -3.61 -10.24
C LYS A 207 8.73 -2.63 -9.11
N MET A 208 7.89 -3.02 -8.15
CA MET A 208 7.54 -2.18 -7.00
C MET A 208 8.77 -1.80 -6.16
N TRP A 209 9.65 -2.76 -5.84
CA TRP A 209 10.84 -2.48 -5.02
C TRP A 209 11.89 -1.60 -5.72
N ASN A 210 11.94 -1.63 -7.05
CA ASN A 210 12.93 -0.89 -7.83
C ASN A 210 12.42 0.42 -8.43
N ASP A 211 11.12 0.70 -8.34
CA ASP A 211 10.56 1.91 -8.90
C ASP A 211 11.05 3.17 -8.14
N PRO A 212 11.60 4.18 -8.83
CA PRO A 212 12.13 5.37 -8.17
C PRO A 212 11.10 6.13 -7.33
N ALA A 213 9.86 6.24 -7.79
CA ALA A 213 8.82 6.94 -7.04
C ALA A 213 8.44 6.17 -5.78
N ILE A 214 8.39 4.83 -5.86
CA ILE A 214 8.16 3.98 -4.68
C ILE A 214 9.33 4.06 -3.70
N LYS A 215 10.58 4.16 -4.15
CA LYS A 215 11.74 4.38 -3.27
C LYS A 215 11.64 5.67 -2.47
N LEU A 216 11.11 6.75 -3.06
CA LEU A 216 10.82 7.98 -2.33
C LEU A 216 9.77 7.77 -1.24
N VAL A 217 8.70 7.01 -1.53
CA VAL A 217 7.71 6.63 -0.52
C VAL A 217 8.33 5.79 0.61
N ILE A 218 9.20 4.83 0.28
CA ILE A 218 9.93 4.02 1.27
C ILE A 218 10.72 4.90 2.23
N SER A 219 11.42 5.94 1.73
CA SER A 219 12.23 6.84 2.55
C SER A 219 11.41 7.56 3.65
N VAL A 220 10.11 7.80 3.41
CA VAL A 220 9.22 8.40 4.41
C VAL A 220 9.06 7.49 5.62
N TYR A 221 8.96 6.17 5.41
CA TYR A 221 8.79 5.21 6.49
C TYR A 221 10.02 5.12 7.38
N PHE A 222 11.22 5.23 6.79
CA PHE A 222 12.48 5.29 7.54
C PHE A 222 12.61 6.58 8.33
N ARG A 223 12.27 7.74 7.76
CA ARG A 223 12.23 9.01 8.51
C ARG A 223 11.24 8.98 9.66
N GLN A 224 10.06 8.39 9.48
CA GLN A 224 9.11 8.19 10.59
C GLN A 224 9.76 7.35 11.70
N ALA A 225 10.55 6.33 11.37
CA ALA A 225 11.22 5.49 12.37
C ALA A 225 12.19 6.24 13.28
N GLU A 226 12.76 7.35 12.80
CA GLU A 226 13.69 8.20 13.55
C GLU A 226 12.95 9.12 14.54
N ASP A 227 11.66 9.34 14.34
CA ASP A 227 10.81 10.18 15.19
C ASP A 227 10.09 9.32 16.25
N PRO A 228 10.44 9.48 17.55
CA PRO A 228 9.82 8.74 18.65
C PRO A 228 8.30 8.90 18.74
N GLU A 229 7.75 10.03 18.28
CA GLU A 229 6.31 10.31 18.34
C GLU A 229 5.49 9.40 17.42
N THR A 230 6.15 8.78 16.44
CA THR A 230 5.51 7.83 15.51
C THR A 230 5.48 6.40 16.04
N SER A 231 6.20 6.11 17.13
CA SER A 231 6.32 4.74 17.65
C SER A 231 5.00 4.22 18.20
N MET A 232 4.73 2.94 17.91
CA MET A 232 3.58 2.22 18.43
C MET A 232 4.04 0.92 19.07
N PRO A 233 4.35 0.89 20.39
CA PRO A 233 4.97 -0.27 21.04
C PRO A 233 4.28 -1.61 20.81
N LYS A 234 2.94 -1.60 20.68
CA LYS A 234 2.13 -2.79 20.37
C LYS A 234 2.45 -3.41 19.00
N TYR A 235 2.89 -2.61 18.03
CA TYR A 235 3.12 -3.02 16.63
C TYR A 235 4.60 -3.08 16.25
N GLU A 236 5.51 -2.76 17.18
CA GLU A 236 6.96 -2.89 16.98
C GLU A 236 7.34 -4.37 16.82
N ASP A 237 7.16 -5.17 17.88
CA ASP A 237 7.45 -6.60 17.89
C ASP A 237 6.21 -7.41 18.29
N VAL A 238 5.43 -7.85 17.30
CA VAL A 238 4.17 -8.59 17.48
C VAL A 238 4.41 -10.06 17.89
N PHE A 239 5.63 -10.56 17.73
CA PHE A 239 6.03 -11.92 18.11
C PHE A 239 6.95 -11.96 19.32
N LYS A 240 7.04 -10.84 20.07
CA LYS A 240 7.87 -10.71 21.26
C LYS A 240 7.60 -11.87 22.23
N GLY A 241 8.67 -12.60 22.57
CA GLY A 241 8.63 -13.72 23.50
C GLY A 241 8.56 -15.10 22.85
N LEU A 242 8.44 -15.21 21.53
CA LEU A 242 8.63 -16.48 20.82
C LEU A 242 10.13 -16.77 20.65
N ALA A 243 10.62 -17.85 21.27
CA ALA A 243 12.05 -18.15 21.37
C ALA A 243 12.77 -18.29 20.01
N ASP A 244 12.08 -18.82 18.99
CA ASP A 244 12.64 -19.08 17.66
C ASP A 244 12.32 -18.00 16.63
N VAL A 245 11.75 -16.87 17.05
CA VAL A 245 11.45 -15.71 16.20
C VAL A 245 12.31 -14.54 16.63
N LYS A 246 13.10 -13.99 15.71
CA LYS A 246 13.94 -12.82 15.96
C LYS A 246 13.37 -11.62 15.23
N TYR A 247 13.18 -10.53 15.96
CA TYR A 247 12.84 -9.22 15.41
C TYR A 247 14.10 -8.38 15.18
N GLY A 248 14.07 -7.59 14.12
CA GLY A 248 15.02 -6.54 13.81
C GLY A 248 14.38 -5.53 12.87
N VAL A 249 15.19 -4.64 12.31
CA VAL A 249 14.75 -3.71 11.28
C VAL A 249 15.59 -3.89 10.02
N PHE A 250 14.99 -3.69 8.86
CA PHE A 250 15.75 -3.49 7.65
C PHE A 250 16.42 -2.12 7.66
N THR A 251 17.45 -1.97 6.84
CA THR A 251 18.03 -0.69 6.47
C THR A 251 17.36 -0.14 5.20
N GLU A 252 17.50 1.16 4.96
CA GLU A 252 16.93 1.83 3.78
C GLU A 252 17.55 1.34 2.47
N ASP A 253 18.82 0.93 2.49
CA ASP A 253 19.57 0.38 1.35
C ASP A 253 19.27 -1.10 1.06
N TRP A 254 18.28 -1.70 1.72
CA TRP A 254 17.89 -3.09 1.45
C TRP A 254 17.42 -3.31 0.01
N GLU A 255 17.88 -4.41 -0.58
CA GLU A 255 17.48 -4.83 -1.92
C GLU A 255 16.63 -6.10 -1.90
N PHE A 256 15.63 -6.15 -2.78
CA PHE A 256 14.84 -7.35 -3.01
C PHE A 256 15.67 -8.41 -3.74
N VAL A 257 15.93 -9.52 -3.05
CA VAL A 257 16.57 -10.70 -3.62
C VAL A 257 15.50 -11.66 -4.10
N GLU A 258 15.53 -12.01 -5.38
CA GLU A 258 14.61 -13.00 -5.94
C GLU A 258 14.77 -14.35 -5.21
N PRO A 259 13.66 -15.02 -4.84
CA PRO A 259 13.73 -16.37 -4.29
C PRO A 259 14.36 -17.29 -5.35
N LYS A 260 15.40 -18.02 -4.94
CA LYS A 260 16.06 -19.05 -5.77
C LYS A 260 15.18 -20.28 -5.95
#